data_AF-A0A5C6U1P7-F1
#
_entry.id   AF-A0A5C6U1P7-F1
#
_cell.length_a   1.000
_cell.length_b   1.000
_cell.length_c   1.000
_cell.angle_alpha   90.00
_cell.angle_beta   90.00
_cell.angle_gamma   90.00
#
_symmetry.space_group_name_H-M   'P 1'
#
loop_
_entity.id
_entity.type
_entity.pdbx_description
1 polymer ?
#
loop_
_entity_poly.entity_id
_entity_poly.type
_entity_poly.pdbx_seq_one_letter_code
_entity_poly.pdbx_strand_id
1 'polypeptide(L)'
;MTRARGAVALLAAARDAASSMEPLCRSLHACGCATLCPAARPGVAPAALSGGLVESLEWLRSRHPGLPLGVYGVAEGATAALDAAASRPDLIDVLVVLAADAPLAALPLGRVCAATLLVAGRDDAAQLAAHRRALPRLPGARRLEIVPGAGDRADALAAQAVAHLAAQWFAQRLPLRALH
;
A
#
# COMPACT_ATOMS: atom_id res chain seq x y z
N MET A 1 11.51 -23.74 8.47
CA MET A 1 11.14 -22.30 8.38
C MET A 1 10.55 -22.06 7.01
N THR A 2 9.24 -21.85 6.91
CA THR A 2 8.54 -21.62 5.64
C THR A 2 9.03 -20.29 5.05
N ARG A 3 9.69 -20.30 3.87
CA ARG A 3 10.11 -19.07 3.20
C ARG A 3 8.85 -18.29 2.77
N ALA A 4 8.79 -17.00 3.09
CA ALA A 4 7.67 -16.14 2.71
C ALA A 4 7.58 -16.02 1.18
N ARG A 5 6.36 -16.02 0.63
CA ARG A 5 6.07 -15.86 -0.80
C ARG A 5 6.29 -14.43 -1.31
N GLY A 6 6.35 -13.47 -0.39
CA GLY A 6 6.57 -12.06 -0.60
C GLY A 6 6.58 -11.34 0.74
N ALA A 7 6.96 -10.06 0.74
CA ALA A 7 6.84 -9.20 1.92
C ALA A 7 5.97 -8.00 1.59
N VAL A 8 5.11 -7.58 2.52
CA VAL A 8 4.25 -6.41 2.37
C VAL A 8 4.58 -5.40 3.47
N ALA A 9 4.95 -4.19 3.07
CA ALA A 9 5.11 -3.08 3.99
C ALA A 9 3.78 -2.37 4.24
N LEU A 10 3.46 -2.23 5.52
CA LEU A 10 2.23 -1.60 5.99
C LEU A 10 2.59 -0.22 6.55
N LEU A 11 2.11 0.81 5.88
CA LEU A 11 2.35 2.20 6.21
C LEU A 11 1.04 2.90 6.56
N ALA A 12 0.96 3.37 7.79
CA ALA A 12 -0.12 4.22 8.24
C ALA A 12 0.42 5.20 9.28
N ALA A 13 -0.07 6.44 9.25
CA ALA A 13 0.45 7.51 10.10
C ALA A 13 -0.29 7.65 11.44
N ALA A 14 -1.43 6.99 11.62
CA ALA A 14 -2.24 7.10 12.83
C ALA A 14 -1.79 6.13 13.94
N ARG A 15 -1.84 6.59 15.21
CA ARG A 15 -1.48 5.80 16.41
C ARG A 15 -2.31 4.50 16.56
N ASP A 16 -3.53 4.47 16.04
CA ASP A 16 -4.44 3.30 16.07
C ASP A 16 -4.41 2.47 14.77
N ALA A 17 -3.53 2.79 13.81
CA ALA A 17 -3.53 2.07 12.55
C ALA A 17 -3.18 0.58 12.70
N ALA A 18 -2.47 0.20 13.75
CA ALA A 18 -2.14 -1.20 14.04
C ALA A 18 -3.40 -2.08 14.21
N SER A 19 -4.44 -1.58 14.89
CA SER A 19 -5.71 -2.31 15.07
C SER A 19 -6.51 -2.38 13.76
N SER A 20 -6.47 -1.31 12.96
CA SER A 20 -7.11 -1.27 11.64
C SER A 20 -6.44 -2.19 10.61
N MET A 21 -5.14 -2.47 10.77
CA MET A 21 -4.37 -3.33 9.86
C MET A 21 -4.33 -4.80 10.29
N GLU A 22 -4.78 -5.15 11.49
CA GLU A 22 -4.75 -6.53 11.99
C GLU A 22 -5.47 -7.54 11.05
N PRO A 23 -6.67 -7.25 10.51
CA PRO A 23 -7.34 -8.16 9.58
C PRO A 23 -6.53 -8.39 8.30
N LEU A 24 -5.83 -7.36 7.83
CA LEU A 24 -4.95 -7.45 6.66
C LEU A 24 -3.71 -8.28 6.98
N CYS A 25 -3.03 -8.03 8.10
CA CYS A 25 -1.87 -8.81 8.54
C CYS A 25 -2.20 -10.30 8.60
N ARG A 26 -3.33 -10.64 9.24
CA ARG A 26 -3.79 -12.02 9.39
C ARG A 26 -4.03 -12.67 8.03
N SER A 27 -4.66 -11.96 7.10
CA SER A 27 -4.93 -12.44 5.74
C SER A 27 -3.62 -12.64 4.95
N LEU A 28 -2.68 -11.70 5.05
CA LEU A 28 -1.38 -11.78 4.38
C LEU A 28 -0.53 -12.94 4.91
N HIS A 29 -0.49 -13.14 6.22
CA HIS A 29 0.22 -14.26 6.85
C HIS A 29 -0.39 -15.60 6.47
N ALA A 30 -1.72 -15.70 6.40
CA ALA A 30 -2.41 -16.90 5.91
C ALA A 30 -2.07 -17.22 4.44
N CYS A 31 -1.78 -16.20 3.63
CA CYS A 31 -1.30 -16.36 2.25
C CYS A 31 0.22 -16.59 2.14
N GLY A 32 0.95 -16.67 3.27
CA GLY A 32 2.39 -16.89 3.32
C GLY A 32 3.23 -15.65 3.01
N CYS A 33 2.66 -14.44 3.10
CA CYS A 33 3.41 -13.20 2.99
C CYS A 33 3.92 -12.76 4.37
N ALA A 34 5.15 -12.25 4.43
CA ALA A 34 5.64 -11.54 5.61
C ALA A 34 5.09 -10.11 5.62
N THR A 35 4.89 -9.52 6.80
CA THR A 35 4.52 -8.11 6.94
C THR A 35 5.60 -7.35 7.69
N LEU A 36 5.92 -6.14 7.24
CA LEU A 36 6.74 -5.20 7.99
C LEU A 36 5.93 -3.93 8.25
N CYS A 37 6.05 -3.38 9.45
CA CYS A 37 5.48 -2.09 9.80
C CYS A 37 6.65 -1.17 10.13
N PRO A 38 7.16 -0.36 9.17
CA PRO A 38 8.18 0.63 9.45
C PRO A 38 7.69 1.54 10.57
N ALA A 39 8.49 1.71 11.62
CA ALA A 39 8.09 2.57 12.73
C ALA A 39 7.97 4.02 12.24
N ALA A 40 6.74 4.53 12.17
CA ALA A 40 6.46 5.93 11.91
C ALA A 40 6.19 6.65 13.23
N ARG A 41 6.86 7.77 13.47
CA ARG A 41 6.46 8.68 14.55
C ARG A 41 5.23 9.48 14.07
N PRO A 42 4.24 9.75 14.94
CA PRO A 42 3.13 10.62 14.57
C PRO A 42 3.66 12.01 14.17
N GLY A 43 3.04 12.64 13.17
CA GLY A 43 3.40 13.97 12.68
C GLY A 43 4.60 14.02 11.71
N VAL A 44 5.08 12.88 11.23
CA VAL A 44 6.16 12.84 10.22
C VAL A 44 5.59 13.19 8.83
N ALA A 45 6.27 14.09 8.13
CA ALA A 45 5.87 14.50 6.78
C ALA A 45 5.88 13.30 5.80
N PRO A 46 4.96 13.25 4.81
CA PRO A 46 4.90 12.16 3.83
C PRO A 46 6.22 11.88 3.11
N ALA A 47 7.01 12.92 2.82
CA ALA A 47 8.32 12.78 2.17
C ALA A 47 9.34 12.02 3.04
N ALA A 48 9.33 12.25 4.37
CA ALA A 48 10.20 11.51 5.28
C ALA A 48 9.75 10.05 5.45
N LEU A 49 8.44 9.79 5.45
CA LEU A 49 7.89 8.43 5.39
C LEU A 49 8.28 7.71 4.10
N SER A 50 8.24 8.41 2.96
CA SER A 50 8.66 7.90 1.65
C SER A 50 10.15 7.49 1.67
N GLY A 51 11.03 8.36 2.18
CA GLY A 51 12.46 8.05 2.33
C GLY A 51 12.73 6.83 3.20
N GLY A 52 12.11 6.76 4.39
CA GLY A 52 12.26 5.61 5.29
C GLY A 52 11.68 4.31 4.73
N LEU A 53 10.60 4.39 3.94
CA LEU A 53 10.06 3.24 3.21
C LEU A 53 11.06 2.74 2.16
N VAL A 54 11.60 3.64 1.34
CA VAL A 54 12.60 3.27 0.32
C VAL A 54 13.77 2.56 0.97
N GLU A 55 14.35 3.13 2.03
CA GLU A 55 15.48 2.52 2.74
C GLU A 55 15.13 1.12 3.27
N SER A 56 13.94 0.97 3.87
CA SER A 56 13.47 -0.32 4.41
C SER A 56 13.30 -1.38 3.31
N LEU A 57 12.73 -1.00 2.16
CA LEU A 57 12.50 -1.91 1.04
C LEU A 57 13.81 -2.26 0.32
N GLU A 58 14.75 -1.32 0.19
CA GLU A 58 16.09 -1.60 -0.36
C GLU A 58 16.88 -2.55 0.52
N TRP A 59 16.82 -2.34 1.85
CA TRP A 59 17.41 -3.25 2.81
C TRP A 59 16.82 -4.67 2.67
N LEU A 60 15.50 -4.79 2.52
CA LEU A 60 14.84 -6.08 2.29
C LEU A 60 15.27 -6.72 0.97
N ARG A 61 15.28 -5.94 -0.12
CA ARG A 61 15.65 -6.42 -1.46
C ARG A 61 17.12 -6.87 -1.51
N SER A 62 18.01 -6.21 -0.76
CA SER A 62 19.43 -6.60 -0.69
C SER A 62 19.64 -7.90 0.09
N ARG A 63 18.89 -8.14 1.19
CA ARG A 63 18.92 -9.42 1.93
C ARG A 63 18.20 -10.56 1.20
N HIS A 64 17.17 -10.24 0.44
CA HIS A 64 16.33 -11.21 -0.25
C HIS A 64 16.13 -10.81 -1.73
N PRO A 65 17.17 -10.96 -2.58
CA PRO A 65 17.07 -10.65 -3.99
C PRO A 65 15.94 -11.45 -4.66
N GLY A 66 15.10 -10.77 -5.42
CA GLY A 66 13.96 -11.38 -6.11
C GLY A 66 12.75 -11.70 -5.21
N LEU A 67 12.77 -11.33 -3.92
CA LEU A 67 11.58 -11.35 -3.08
C LEU A 67 10.58 -10.28 -3.57
N PRO A 68 9.34 -10.66 -3.91
CA PRO A 68 8.31 -9.70 -4.27
C PRO A 68 7.97 -8.79 -3.09
N LEU A 69 7.88 -7.48 -3.34
CA LEU A 69 7.60 -6.45 -2.35
C LEU A 69 6.28 -5.75 -2.65
N GLY A 70 5.36 -5.82 -1.69
CA GLY A 70 4.10 -5.09 -1.69
C GLY A 70 4.15 -3.90 -0.72
N VAL A 71 3.32 -2.89 -0.97
CA VAL A 71 3.10 -1.79 -0.03
C VAL A 71 1.60 -1.53 0.14
N TYR A 72 1.15 -1.39 1.37
CA TYR A 72 -0.19 -0.93 1.73
C TYR A 72 -0.05 0.41 2.47
N GLY A 73 -0.57 1.48 1.88
CA GLY A 73 -0.53 2.83 2.44
C GLY A 73 -1.92 3.35 2.79
N VAL A 74 -2.05 3.98 3.96
CA VAL A 74 -3.27 4.70 4.40
C VAL A 74 -2.93 6.15 4.76
N ALA A 75 -3.79 7.11 4.42
CA ALA A 75 -3.63 8.53 4.80
C ALA A 75 -2.30 9.12 4.27
N GLU A 76 -1.46 9.67 5.13
CA GLU A 76 -0.13 10.16 4.76
C GLU A 76 0.77 9.02 4.25
N GLY A 77 0.56 7.79 4.74
CA GLY A 77 1.24 6.58 4.28
C GLY A 77 0.91 6.22 2.83
N ALA A 78 -0.32 6.52 2.37
CA ALA A 78 -0.69 6.35 0.97
C ALA A 78 0.08 7.31 0.04
N THR A 79 0.22 8.57 0.47
CA THR A 79 1.02 9.57 -0.26
C THR A 79 2.48 9.16 -0.30
N ALA A 80 3.04 8.76 0.84
CA ALA A 80 4.42 8.29 0.96
C ALA A 80 4.68 7.06 0.08
N ALA A 81 3.75 6.11 0.03
CA ALA A 81 3.89 4.90 -0.78
C ALA A 81 3.90 5.19 -2.29
N LEU A 82 3.05 6.11 -2.76
CA LEU A 82 3.04 6.52 -4.17
C LEU A 82 4.29 7.31 -4.54
N ASP A 83 4.76 8.20 -3.65
CA ASP A 83 5.99 8.95 -3.83
C ASP A 83 7.22 8.03 -3.88
N ALA A 84 7.30 7.06 -2.98
CA ALA A 84 8.34 6.04 -2.98
C ALA A 84 8.32 5.20 -4.26
N ALA A 85 7.14 4.77 -4.71
CA ALA A 85 6.98 4.00 -5.94
C ALA A 85 7.35 4.80 -7.19
N ALA A 86 7.12 6.11 -7.21
CA ALA A 86 7.50 6.95 -8.34
C ALA A 86 9.02 7.27 -8.34
N SER A 87 9.59 7.43 -7.15
CA SER A 87 11.02 7.69 -6.94
C SER A 87 11.88 6.47 -7.25
N ARG A 88 11.39 5.27 -6.92
CA ARG A 88 12.05 3.98 -7.16
C ARG A 88 11.10 2.98 -7.83
N PRO A 89 10.86 3.11 -9.16
CA PRO A 89 9.87 2.34 -9.90
C PRO A 89 10.03 0.82 -9.82
N ASP A 90 11.25 0.32 -9.65
CA ASP A 90 11.56 -1.13 -9.66
C ASP A 90 11.57 -1.76 -8.26
N LEU A 91 11.31 -0.97 -7.21
CA LEU A 91 11.42 -1.41 -5.82
C LEU A 91 10.13 -2.01 -5.29
N ILE A 92 8.97 -1.52 -5.76
CA ILE A 92 7.64 -1.93 -5.31
C ILE A 92 6.95 -2.65 -6.46
N ASP A 93 6.55 -3.90 -6.24
CA ASP A 93 5.89 -4.72 -7.26
C ASP A 93 4.36 -4.49 -7.24
N VAL A 94 3.80 -4.33 -6.04
CA VAL A 94 2.36 -4.21 -5.83
C VAL A 94 2.07 -3.12 -4.80
N LEU A 95 1.10 -2.27 -5.10
CA LEU A 95 0.73 -1.14 -4.25
C LEU A 95 -0.78 -1.15 -3.98
N VAL A 96 -1.17 -0.88 -2.75
CA VAL A 96 -2.55 -0.60 -2.34
C VAL A 96 -2.57 0.72 -1.58
N VAL A 97 -3.46 1.62 -1.98
CA VAL A 97 -3.60 2.97 -1.43
C VAL A 97 -5.03 3.19 -0.98
N LEU A 98 -5.20 3.48 0.31
CA LEU A 98 -6.45 3.91 0.93
C LEU A 98 -6.31 5.36 1.39
N ALA A 99 -7.32 6.17 1.12
CA ALA A 99 -7.49 7.49 1.72
C ALA A 99 -6.28 8.43 1.64
N ALA A 100 -5.74 8.72 0.46
CA ALA A 100 -4.63 9.67 0.35
C ALA A 100 -5.09 11.14 0.56
N ASP A 101 -4.58 11.80 1.60
CA ASP A 101 -4.90 13.20 1.94
C ASP A 101 -4.19 14.24 1.07
N ALA A 102 -3.01 13.92 0.54
CA ALA A 102 -2.26 14.84 -0.30
C ALA A 102 -2.82 14.86 -1.73
N PRO A 103 -2.67 15.98 -2.46
CA PRO A 103 -3.08 16.04 -3.86
C PRO A 103 -2.25 15.05 -4.68
N LEU A 104 -2.82 13.87 -4.95
CA LEU A 104 -2.26 12.87 -5.85
C LEU A 104 -1.90 13.45 -7.23
N ALA A 105 -2.57 14.56 -7.60
CA ALA A 105 -2.26 15.38 -8.76
C ALA A 105 -0.79 15.83 -8.83
N ALA A 106 -0.18 16.17 -7.69
CA ALA A 106 1.19 16.66 -7.61
C ALA A 106 2.25 15.54 -7.68
N LEU A 107 1.87 14.29 -7.44
CA LEU A 107 2.81 13.17 -7.49
C LEU A 107 3.14 12.77 -8.94
N PRO A 108 4.39 12.34 -9.22
CA PRO A 108 4.81 11.88 -10.55
C PRO A 108 4.30 10.45 -10.86
N LEU A 109 2.97 10.26 -10.85
CA LEU A 109 2.30 8.96 -10.99
C LEU A 109 2.66 8.19 -12.27
N GLY A 110 3.07 8.90 -13.33
CA GLY A 110 3.55 8.30 -14.58
C GLY A 110 4.81 7.44 -14.42
N ARG A 111 5.50 7.52 -13.29
CA ARG A 111 6.67 6.70 -12.95
C ARG A 111 6.33 5.46 -12.10
N VAL A 112 5.09 5.33 -11.63
CA VAL A 112 4.69 4.23 -10.75
C VAL A 112 4.46 2.97 -11.57
N CYS A 113 5.47 2.09 -11.63
CA CYS A 113 5.38 0.81 -12.33
C CYS A 113 4.61 -0.27 -11.55
N ALA A 114 4.47 -0.10 -10.23
CA ALA A 114 3.79 -1.05 -9.35
C ALA A 114 2.33 -1.27 -9.76
N ALA A 115 1.88 -2.53 -9.67
CA ALA A 115 0.46 -2.86 -9.84
C ALA A 115 -0.36 -2.22 -8.72
N THR A 116 -1.18 -1.22 -9.03
CA THR A 116 -1.75 -0.31 -8.03
C THR A 116 -3.26 -0.48 -7.87
N LEU A 117 -3.71 -0.77 -6.64
CA LEU A 117 -5.11 -0.69 -6.24
C LEU A 117 -5.34 0.61 -5.47
N LEU A 118 -6.25 1.44 -5.96
CA LEU A 118 -6.78 2.58 -5.24
C LEU A 118 -8.09 2.16 -4.58
N VAL A 119 -8.24 2.40 -3.28
CA VAL A 119 -9.48 2.15 -2.53
C VAL A 119 -10.01 3.48 -2.00
N ALA A 120 -11.25 3.81 -2.35
CA ALA A 120 -11.89 5.05 -1.93
C ALA A 120 -13.15 4.77 -1.08
N GLY A 121 -13.37 5.63 -0.08
CA GLY A 121 -14.64 5.74 0.60
C GLY A 121 -15.75 6.21 -0.34
N ARG A 122 -16.94 5.63 -0.24
CA ARG A 122 -18.12 6.15 -0.97
C ARG A 122 -18.48 7.56 -0.53
N ASP A 123 -18.34 7.83 0.77
CA ASP A 123 -18.85 9.04 1.42
C ASP A 123 -17.87 10.23 1.33
N ASP A 124 -16.63 9.98 0.89
CA ASP A 124 -15.62 11.01 0.65
C ASP A 124 -15.51 11.33 -0.86
N ALA A 125 -16.35 12.26 -1.31
CA ALA A 125 -16.40 12.68 -2.70
C ALA A 125 -15.08 13.32 -3.18
N ALA A 126 -14.34 13.99 -2.28
CA ALA A 126 -13.07 14.64 -2.62
C ALA A 126 -11.99 13.59 -2.89
N GLN A 127 -11.86 12.62 -2.00
CA GLN A 127 -10.95 11.47 -2.17
C GLN A 127 -11.31 10.65 -3.41
N LEU A 128 -12.59 10.35 -3.63
CA LEU A 128 -13.04 9.62 -4.81
C LEU A 128 -12.69 10.38 -6.10
N ALA A 129 -12.89 11.69 -6.13
CA ALA A 129 -12.50 12.52 -7.27
C ALA A 129 -10.98 12.54 -7.48
N ALA A 130 -10.19 12.62 -6.40
CA ALA A 130 -8.74 12.55 -6.46
C ALA A 130 -8.26 11.21 -7.03
N HIS A 131 -8.80 10.09 -6.54
CA HIS A 131 -8.47 8.74 -7.02
C HIS A 131 -8.87 8.54 -8.49
N ARG A 132 -10.04 9.03 -8.90
CA ARG A 132 -10.48 8.99 -10.31
C ARG A 132 -9.56 9.77 -11.24
N ARG A 133 -9.03 10.92 -10.80
CA ARG A 133 -8.05 11.72 -11.56
C ARG A 133 -6.65 11.10 -11.57
N ALA A 134 -6.28 10.41 -10.49
CA ALA A 134 -4.99 9.74 -10.37
C ALA A 134 -4.90 8.47 -11.22
N LEU A 135 -5.97 7.66 -11.24
CA LEU A 135 -6.00 6.36 -11.91
C LEU A 135 -5.48 6.37 -13.36
N PRO A 136 -5.91 7.26 -14.28
CA PRO A 136 -5.42 7.23 -15.66
C PRO A 136 -3.94 7.61 -15.82
N ARG A 137 -3.31 8.21 -14.79
CA ARG A 137 -1.90 8.62 -14.81
C ARG A 137 -0.95 7.49 -14.42
N LEU A 138 -1.45 6.39 -13.86
CA LEU A 138 -0.66 5.21 -13.49
C LEU A 138 -0.43 4.36 -14.75
N PRO A 139 0.80 4.06 -15.17
CA PRO A 139 1.08 3.37 -16.43
C PRO A 139 0.70 1.88 -16.40
N GLY A 140 0.84 1.22 -15.25
CA GLY A 140 0.69 -0.23 -15.11
C GLY A 140 -0.72 -0.75 -14.81
N ALA A 141 -0.78 -2.02 -14.40
CA ALA A 141 -2.01 -2.65 -13.94
C ALA A 141 -2.60 -1.86 -12.77
N ARG A 142 -3.85 -1.41 -12.93
CA ARG A 142 -4.46 -0.47 -12.01
C ARG A 142 -5.96 -0.73 -11.84
N ARG A 143 -6.47 -0.50 -10.64
CA ARG A 143 -7.88 -0.66 -10.31
C ARG A 143 -8.31 0.36 -9.27
N LEU A 144 -9.56 0.82 -9.33
CA LEU A 144 -10.20 1.65 -8.31
C LEU A 144 -11.38 0.87 -7.74
N GLU A 145 -11.40 0.68 -6.44
CA GLU A 145 -12.51 0.09 -5.69
C GLU A 145 -13.16 1.14 -4.78
N ILE A 146 -14.49 1.07 -4.67
CA ILE A 146 -15.29 2.00 -3.84
C ILE A 146 -15.94 1.18 -2.73
N VAL A 147 -15.56 1.46 -1.50
CA VAL A 147 -16.05 0.75 -0.31
C VAL A 147 -16.85 1.73 0.55
N PRO A 148 -18.13 1.45 0.86
CA PRO A 148 -18.91 2.25 1.81
C PRO A 148 -18.22 2.35 3.16
N GLY A 149 -18.16 3.55 3.75
CA GLY A 149 -17.51 3.76 5.05
C GLY A 149 -15.98 3.60 5.07
N ALA A 150 -15.33 3.33 3.93
CA ALA A 150 -13.86 3.28 3.89
C ALA A 150 -13.25 4.69 4.00
N GLY A 151 -12.13 4.79 4.71
CA GLY A 151 -11.45 6.05 5.00
C GLY A 151 -10.33 5.83 6.01
N ASP A 152 -9.69 6.90 6.45
CA ASP A 152 -8.71 6.90 7.54
C ASP A 152 -9.31 6.42 8.88
N ARG A 153 -10.61 6.67 9.08
CA ARG A 153 -11.40 6.30 10.27
C ARG A 153 -12.51 5.30 9.96
N ALA A 154 -12.25 4.38 9.04
CA ALA A 154 -13.20 3.33 8.69
C ALA A 154 -13.67 2.54 9.93
N ASP A 155 -14.94 2.14 9.95
CA ASP A 155 -15.43 1.20 10.95
C ASP A 155 -14.87 -0.22 10.71
N ALA A 156 -15.14 -1.14 11.64
CA ALA A 156 -14.62 -2.51 11.55
C ALA A 156 -15.06 -3.26 10.28
N LEU A 157 -16.29 -3.01 9.79
CA LEU A 157 -16.83 -3.69 8.61
C LEU A 157 -16.14 -3.17 7.34
N ALA A 158 -16.02 -1.85 7.20
CA ALA A 158 -15.31 -1.22 6.11
C ALA A 158 -13.82 -1.59 6.12
N ALA A 159 -13.15 -1.56 7.28
CA ALA A 159 -11.76 -1.98 7.42
C ALA A 159 -11.57 -3.45 7.00
N GLN A 160 -12.48 -4.35 7.38
CA GLN A 160 -12.44 -5.75 6.97
C GLN A 160 -12.65 -5.92 5.46
N ALA A 161 -13.55 -5.16 4.85
CA ALA A 161 -13.76 -5.16 3.41
C ALA A 161 -12.52 -4.65 2.65
N VAL A 162 -11.90 -3.57 3.11
CA VAL A 162 -10.65 -3.05 2.53
C VAL A 162 -9.51 -4.06 2.69
N ALA A 163 -9.35 -4.66 3.87
CA ALA A 163 -8.35 -5.68 4.12
C ALA A 163 -8.52 -6.89 3.18
N HIS A 164 -9.76 -7.32 2.92
CA HIS A 164 -10.05 -8.39 1.98
C HIS A 164 -9.63 -8.04 0.55
N LEU A 165 -10.00 -6.85 0.06
CA LEU A 165 -9.62 -6.37 -1.27
C LEU A 165 -8.10 -6.23 -1.41
N ALA A 166 -7.44 -5.68 -0.40
CA ALA A 166 -5.99 -5.54 -0.38
C ALA A 166 -5.30 -6.90 -0.42
N ALA A 167 -5.71 -7.86 0.43
CA ALA A 167 -5.15 -9.20 0.45
C ALA A 167 -5.35 -9.92 -0.89
N GLN A 168 -6.54 -9.80 -1.51
CA GLN A 168 -6.80 -10.35 -2.84
C GLN A 168 -5.90 -9.73 -3.91
N TRP A 169 -5.72 -8.40 -3.88
CA TRP A 169 -4.84 -7.72 -4.83
C TRP A 169 -3.39 -8.18 -4.69
N PHE A 170 -2.87 -8.26 -3.45
CA PHE A 170 -1.53 -8.80 -3.20
C PHE A 170 -1.40 -10.25 -3.66
N ALA A 171 -2.37 -11.11 -3.35
CA ALA A 171 -2.34 -12.52 -3.77
C ALA A 171 -2.35 -12.69 -5.30
N GLN A 172 -3.06 -11.81 -6.02
CA GLN A 172 -3.15 -11.85 -7.48
C GLN A 172 -1.93 -11.24 -8.18
N ARG A 173 -1.28 -10.25 -7.56
CA ARG A 173 -0.27 -9.41 -8.21
C ARG A 173 1.15 -9.65 -7.73
N LEU A 174 1.35 -10.13 -6.50
CA LEU A 174 2.69 -10.51 -6.06
C LEU A 174 3.10 -11.75 -6.84
N PRO A 175 4.16 -11.69 -7.67
CA PRO A 175 4.59 -12.84 -8.43
C PRO A 175 4.89 -14.00 -7.48
N LEU A 176 4.15 -15.10 -7.62
CA LEU A 176 4.43 -16.34 -6.89
C LEU A 176 5.76 -16.91 -7.39
N ARG A 177 6.87 -16.51 -6.77
CA ARG A 177 8.13 -17.23 -6.94
C ARG A 177 8.21 -18.25 -5.81
N ALA A 178 7.90 -19.50 -6.14
CA ALA A 178 8.46 -20.61 -5.40
C ALA A 178 9.98 -20.51 -5.56
N LEU A 179 10.66 -20.06 -4.51
CA LEU A 179 12.11 -20.09 -4.44
C LEU A 179 12.52 -21.57 -4.42
N HIS A 180 12.84 -22.13 -5.60
CA HIS A 180 13.55 -23.40 -5.72
C HIS A 180 14.93 -23.28 -5.06
#